data_AF-A0A2R7P5A7-F1
#
_entry.id   AF-A0A2R7P5A7-F1
#
_cell.length_a   1.000
_cell.length_b   1.000
_cell.length_c   1.000
_cell.angle_alpha   90.00
_cell.angle_beta   90.00
_cell.angle_gamma   90.00
#
_symmetry.space_group_name_H-M   'P 1'
#
loop_
_entity.id
_entity.type
_entity.pdbx_description
1 polymer ?
#
loop_
_entity_poly.entity_id
_entity_poly.type
_entity_poly.pdbx_seq_one_letter_code
_entity_poly.pdbx_strand_id
1 'polypeptide(L)'
;AMVAGLAGCSKPEATGPATTSFDAITTACTQFLAARQPHVLPGTAGDWTLTGYSPALVQPEVTRTESTVTPYVGKLVIKDNEAQAHAPTEAAAQAITLTPAHLLSNRTHTFIYSFDGTQWRWQNGQRLTKIPGQNDRLEAVTLADVSAAGPRGFAGCLPR
;
A
#
# COMPACT_ATOMS: atom_id res chain seq x y z
N ALA A 1 -37.48 26.29 26.36
CA ALA A 1 -37.15 25.43 25.20
C ALA A 1 -35.80 24.78 25.47
N MET A 2 -35.74 23.45 25.62
CA MET A 2 -34.48 22.73 25.73
C MET A 2 -33.85 22.64 24.34
N VAL A 3 -32.63 23.16 24.20
CA VAL A 3 -31.83 23.03 22.98
C VAL A 3 -31.17 21.66 23.03
N ALA A 4 -31.68 20.73 22.23
CA ALA A 4 -31.02 19.45 21.96
C ALA A 4 -29.79 19.72 21.08
N GLY A 5 -28.60 19.71 21.71
CA GLY A 5 -27.34 19.70 20.97
C GLY A 5 -27.16 18.34 20.30
N LEU A 6 -27.13 18.33 18.98
CA LEU A 6 -26.81 17.20 18.13
C LEU A 6 -25.46 16.60 18.57
N ALA A 7 -25.49 15.41 19.17
CA ALA A 7 -24.30 14.60 19.34
C ALA A 7 -23.77 14.29 17.94
N GLY A 8 -22.61 14.88 17.60
CA GLY A 8 -21.92 14.58 16.36
C GLY A 8 -21.73 13.08 16.22
N CYS A 9 -21.88 12.57 14.99
CA CYS A 9 -21.57 11.19 14.64
C CYS A 9 -20.07 10.94 14.86
N SER A 10 -19.66 10.72 16.11
CA SER A 10 -18.36 10.15 16.42
C SER A 10 -18.39 8.71 15.94
N LYS A 11 -17.70 8.47 14.82
CA LYS A 11 -17.40 7.12 14.34
C LYS A 11 -16.84 6.33 15.53
N PRO A 12 -17.47 5.22 15.97
CA PRO A 12 -16.97 4.46 17.10
C PRO A 12 -15.53 4.04 16.78
N GLU A 13 -14.58 4.56 17.55
CA GLU A 13 -13.19 4.18 17.41
C GLU A 13 -13.09 2.71 17.79
N ALA A 14 -12.64 1.89 16.84
CA ALA A 14 -12.50 0.47 17.08
C ALA A 14 -11.45 0.26 18.18
N THR A 15 -11.89 -0.23 19.33
CA THR A 15 -11.04 -0.59 20.46
C THR A 15 -11.11 -2.09 20.69
N GLY A 16 -10.00 -2.69 21.14
CA GLY A 16 -9.92 -4.11 21.49
C GLY A 16 -9.12 -4.99 20.52
N PRO A 17 -9.31 -6.33 20.58
CA PRO A 17 -8.45 -7.31 19.92
C PRO A 17 -8.35 -7.17 18.38
N ALA A 18 -9.42 -6.68 17.74
CA ALA A 18 -9.43 -6.43 16.31
C ALA A 18 -8.42 -5.33 15.92
N THR A 19 -8.32 -4.26 16.70
CA THR A 19 -7.39 -3.16 16.45
C THR A 19 -5.95 -3.62 16.65
N THR A 20 -5.65 -4.31 17.76
CA THR A 20 -4.30 -4.84 18.02
C THR A 20 -3.84 -5.84 16.95
N SER A 21 -4.74 -6.71 16.49
CA SER A 21 -4.41 -7.65 15.39
C SER A 21 -4.23 -6.93 14.04
N PHE A 22 -4.97 -5.85 13.78
CA PHE A 22 -4.77 -5.04 12.57
C PHE A 22 -3.47 -4.22 12.62
N ASP A 23 -3.06 -3.75 13.80
CA ASP A 23 -1.77 -3.09 14.00
C ASP A 23 -0.59 -4.04 13.69
N ALA A 24 -0.74 -5.33 13.99
CA ALA A 24 0.23 -6.35 13.60
C ALA A 24 0.36 -6.47 12.06
N ILE A 25 -0.76 -6.44 11.32
CA ILE A 25 -0.76 -6.43 9.84
C ILE A 25 -0.09 -5.14 9.34
N THR A 26 -0.42 -4.00 9.93
CA THR A 26 0.15 -2.70 9.57
C THR A 26 1.66 -2.67 9.79
N THR A 27 2.12 -3.23 10.91
CA THR A 27 3.54 -3.32 11.25
C THR A 27 4.29 -4.22 10.29
N ALA A 28 3.76 -5.42 9.99
CA ALA A 28 4.34 -6.34 9.02
C ALA A 28 4.42 -5.71 7.62
N CYS A 29 3.36 -5.01 7.19
CA CYS A 29 3.31 -4.28 5.93
C CYS A 29 4.40 -3.20 5.87
N THR A 30 4.50 -2.39 6.92
CA THR A 30 5.49 -1.32 7.02
C THR A 30 6.92 -1.88 6.96
N GLN A 31 7.22 -2.93 7.72
CA GLN A 31 8.54 -3.58 7.73
C GLN A 31 8.89 -4.18 6.36
N PHE A 32 7.92 -4.86 5.72
CA PHE A 32 8.12 -5.43 4.39
C PHE A 32 8.44 -4.34 3.35
N LEU A 33 7.68 -3.24 3.36
CA LEU A 33 7.88 -2.14 2.42
C LEU A 33 9.19 -1.37 2.67
N ALA A 34 9.60 -1.23 3.93
CA ALA A 34 10.87 -0.61 4.31
C ALA A 34 12.08 -1.47 3.91
N ALA A 35 11.91 -2.79 3.82
CA ALA A 35 12.95 -3.71 3.36
C ALA A 35 13.09 -3.79 1.83
N ARG A 36 12.21 -3.12 1.06
CA ARG A 36 12.30 -3.12 -0.41
C ARG A 36 13.56 -2.42 -0.86
N GLN A 37 14.41 -3.15 -1.57
CA GLN A 37 15.59 -2.60 -2.21
C GLN A 37 15.29 -2.18 -3.66
N PRO A 38 15.96 -1.15 -4.18
CA PRO A 38 16.01 -0.90 -5.61
C PRO A 38 16.51 -2.14 -6.35
N HIS A 39 16.01 -2.33 -7.57
CA HIS A 39 16.36 -3.48 -8.39
C HIS A 39 16.70 -3.05 -9.81
N VAL A 40 17.65 -3.76 -10.42
CA VAL A 40 18.09 -3.53 -11.79
C VAL A 40 17.59 -4.67 -12.66
N LEU A 41 16.93 -4.34 -13.76
CA LEU A 41 16.42 -5.30 -14.74
C LEU A 41 16.76 -4.83 -16.16
N PRO A 42 16.89 -5.76 -17.12
CA PRO A 42 17.03 -5.39 -18.52
C PRO A 42 15.79 -4.62 -19.01
N GLY A 43 16.03 -3.52 -19.70
CA GLY A 43 15.02 -2.70 -20.36
C GLY A 43 14.62 -3.27 -21.72
N THR A 44 13.62 -2.65 -22.34
CA THR A 44 13.07 -3.12 -23.64
C THR A 44 13.89 -2.67 -24.85
N ALA A 45 14.80 -1.71 -24.68
CA ALA A 45 15.61 -1.14 -25.77
C ALA A 45 17.06 -1.64 -25.76
N GLY A 46 17.35 -2.71 -25.03
CA GLY A 46 18.72 -3.21 -24.80
C GLY A 46 19.50 -2.41 -23.74
N ASP A 47 18.84 -1.47 -23.09
CA ASP A 47 19.31 -0.73 -21.92
C ASP A 47 19.02 -1.50 -20.61
N TRP A 48 19.43 -0.93 -19.49
CA TRP A 48 19.20 -1.45 -18.15
C TRP A 48 18.49 -0.41 -17.31
N THR A 49 17.47 -0.84 -16.57
CA THR A 49 16.62 0.03 -15.77
C THR A 49 16.82 -0.25 -14.29
N LEU A 50 17.25 0.77 -13.53
CA LEU A 50 17.18 0.79 -12.08
C LEU A 50 15.78 1.29 -11.67
N THR A 51 15.03 0.48 -10.93
CA THR A 51 13.76 0.87 -10.34
C THR A 51 13.86 0.88 -8.83
N GLY A 52 13.49 2.00 -8.22
CA GLY A 52 13.44 2.17 -6.77
C GLY A 52 12.12 2.74 -6.30
N TYR A 53 11.97 2.74 -4.98
CA TYR A 53 10.74 3.09 -4.28
C TYR A 53 11.08 4.08 -3.17
N SER A 54 10.22 5.07 -2.94
CA SER A 54 10.36 5.93 -1.76
C SER A 54 10.01 5.17 -0.47
N PRO A 55 10.40 5.66 0.71
CA PRO A 55 9.82 5.20 1.97
C PRO A 55 8.29 5.25 1.86
N ALA A 56 7.65 4.09 1.99
CA ALA A 56 6.21 4.00 1.87
C ALA A 56 5.55 4.52 3.16
N LEU A 57 4.56 5.39 3.03
CA LEU A 57 3.71 5.78 4.14
C LEU A 57 2.52 4.84 4.19
N VAL A 58 2.42 4.03 5.25
CA VAL A 58 1.32 3.11 5.51
C VAL A 58 0.37 3.76 6.53
N GLN A 59 -0.90 3.92 6.14
CA GLN A 59 -1.93 4.55 6.97
C GLN A 59 -3.06 3.54 7.24
N PRO A 60 -3.17 3.01 8.47
CA PRO A 60 -4.24 2.11 8.83
C PRO A 60 -5.52 2.84 9.23
N GLU A 61 -6.66 2.20 9.00
CA GLU A 61 -7.95 2.60 9.53
C GLU A 61 -8.77 1.34 9.84
N VAL A 62 -9.32 1.25 11.05
CA VAL A 62 -10.25 0.18 11.45
C VAL A 62 -11.60 0.80 11.77
N THR A 63 -12.65 0.21 11.22
CA THR A 63 -14.03 0.66 11.40
C THR A 63 -14.88 -0.49 11.91
N ARG A 64 -15.61 -0.27 12.99
CA ARG A 64 -16.65 -1.21 13.44
C ARG A 64 -17.85 -1.16 12.49
N THR A 65 -18.45 -2.31 12.22
CA THR A 65 -19.68 -2.40 11.43
C THR A 65 -20.85 -2.87 12.28
N GLU A 66 -22.05 -2.79 11.72
CA GLU A 66 -23.28 -3.33 12.33
C GLU A 66 -23.42 -4.85 12.11
N SER A 67 -22.57 -5.45 11.26
CA SER A 67 -22.62 -6.86 10.92
C SER A 67 -22.04 -7.71 12.04
N THR A 68 -22.77 -8.73 12.49
CA THR A 68 -22.25 -9.74 13.43
C THR A 68 -21.29 -10.71 12.77
N VAL A 69 -21.34 -10.84 11.44
CA VAL A 69 -20.48 -11.74 10.65
C VAL A 69 -19.16 -11.07 10.28
N THR A 70 -19.17 -9.76 10.05
CA THR A 70 -17.98 -8.97 9.73
C THR A 70 -17.91 -7.74 10.63
N PRO A 71 -17.74 -7.93 11.95
CA PRO A 71 -17.87 -6.85 12.94
C PRO A 71 -16.89 -5.70 12.74
N TYR A 72 -15.80 -5.90 12.00
CA TYR A 72 -14.87 -4.84 11.63
C TYR A 72 -14.45 -4.91 10.16
N VAL A 73 -14.19 -3.74 9.60
CA VAL A 73 -13.53 -3.53 8.31
C VAL A 73 -12.25 -2.76 8.54
N GLY A 74 -11.17 -3.23 7.92
CA GLY A 74 -9.85 -2.62 7.97
C GLY A 74 -9.51 -2.04 6.61
N LYS A 75 -8.75 -0.95 6.59
CA LYS A 75 -8.20 -0.34 5.38
C LYS A 75 -6.74 0.02 5.62
N LEU A 76 -5.88 -0.33 4.66
CA LEU A 76 -4.53 0.20 4.56
C LEU A 76 -4.43 1.10 3.33
N VAL A 77 -4.03 2.36 3.53
CA VAL A 77 -3.64 3.26 2.43
C VAL A 77 -2.13 3.37 2.43
N ILE A 78 -1.51 3.03 1.30
CA ILE A 78 -0.06 3.05 1.12
C ILE A 78 0.30 4.06 0.06
N LYS A 79 1.04 5.09 0.44
CA LYS A 79 1.62 6.05 -0.51
C LYS A 79 3.03 5.58 -0.84
N ASP A 80 3.25 5.30 -2.12
CA ASP A 80 4.49 4.75 -2.65
C ASP A 80 4.86 5.47 -3.95
N ASN A 81 6.09 5.96 -4.06
CA ASN A 81 6.56 6.61 -5.27
C ASN A 81 7.46 5.66 -6.04
N GLU A 82 7.30 5.61 -7.35
CA GLU A 82 8.23 4.88 -8.23
C GLU A 82 9.21 5.85 -8.86
N ALA A 83 10.50 5.54 -8.75
CA ALA A 83 11.54 6.21 -9.49
C ALA A 83 12.26 5.23 -10.41
N GLN A 84 12.58 5.68 -11.62
CA GLN A 84 13.28 4.87 -12.62
C GLN A 84 14.43 5.65 -13.24
N ALA A 85 15.53 4.96 -13.51
CA ALA A 85 16.69 5.47 -14.23
C ALA A 85 17.19 4.42 -15.23
N HIS A 86 17.75 4.89 -16.35
CA HIS A 86 18.18 4.03 -17.44
C HIS A 86 19.69 4.20 -17.68
N ALA A 87 20.36 3.10 -18.03
CA ALA A 87 21.77 3.09 -18.40
C ALA A 87 22.06 2.05 -19.49
N PRO A 88 23.13 2.21 -20.28
CA PRO A 88 23.48 1.26 -21.34
C PRO A 88 24.01 -0.08 -20.82
N THR A 89 24.45 -0.17 -19.55
CA THR A 89 24.99 -1.40 -18.97
C THR A 89 24.42 -1.64 -17.57
N GLU A 90 24.39 -2.90 -17.15
CA GLU A 90 23.93 -3.29 -15.81
C GLU A 90 24.73 -2.59 -14.71
N ALA A 91 26.06 -2.61 -14.81
CA ALA A 91 26.95 -1.99 -13.82
C ALA A 91 26.72 -0.48 -13.72
N ALA A 92 26.48 0.20 -14.86
CA ALA A 92 26.15 1.62 -14.84
C ALA A 92 24.80 1.87 -14.18
N ALA A 93 23.77 1.03 -14.43
CA ALA A 93 22.48 1.15 -13.78
C ALA A 93 22.58 0.93 -12.26
N GLN A 94 23.34 -0.06 -11.80
CA GLN A 94 23.57 -0.35 -10.38
C GLN A 94 24.28 0.80 -9.64
N ALA A 95 25.10 1.58 -10.35
CA ALA A 95 25.82 2.72 -9.79
C ALA A 95 24.97 4.01 -9.69
N ILE A 96 23.75 4.03 -10.25
CA ILE A 96 22.90 5.23 -10.21
C ILE A 96 22.32 5.43 -8.80
N THR A 97 22.49 6.63 -8.27
CA THR A 97 21.72 7.10 -7.12
C THR A 97 20.42 7.73 -7.61
N LEU A 98 19.27 7.14 -7.24
CA LEU A 98 17.97 7.72 -7.56
C LEU A 98 17.76 9.04 -6.82
N THR A 99 17.24 10.02 -7.54
CA THR A 99 16.97 11.39 -7.05
C THR A 99 15.54 11.78 -7.43
N PRO A 100 15.00 12.89 -6.90
CA PRO A 100 13.66 13.35 -7.28
C PRO A 100 13.46 13.57 -8.79
N ALA A 101 14.52 13.82 -9.56
CA ALA A 101 14.44 13.94 -11.02
C ALA A 101 14.08 12.62 -11.73
N HIS A 102 14.28 11.48 -11.05
CA HIS A 102 13.96 10.16 -11.55
C HIS A 102 12.53 9.72 -11.19
N LEU A 103 11.75 10.56 -10.52
CA LEU A 103 10.37 10.25 -10.14
C LEU A 103 9.54 10.00 -11.40
N LEU A 104 9.06 8.76 -11.54
CA LEU A 104 8.21 8.36 -12.66
C LEU A 104 6.74 8.55 -12.31
N SER A 105 6.33 8.12 -11.11
CA SER A 105 4.92 8.18 -10.70
C SER A 105 4.75 8.24 -9.20
N ASN A 106 3.64 8.86 -8.78
CA ASN A 106 3.13 8.75 -7.42
C ASN A 106 2.01 7.72 -7.40
N ARG A 107 2.10 6.72 -6.54
CA ARG A 107 1.12 5.64 -6.45
C ARG A 107 0.48 5.59 -5.07
N THR A 108 -0.82 5.38 -5.05
CA THR A 108 -1.58 5.13 -3.82
C THR A 108 -2.23 3.76 -3.95
N HIS A 109 -1.84 2.83 -3.08
CA HIS A 109 -2.47 1.52 -2.97
C HIS A 109 -3.47 1.56 -1.82
N THR A 110 -4.68 1.05 -2.04
CA THR A 110 -5.68 0.88 -0.98
C THR A 110 -6.02 -0.59 -0.90
N PHE A 111 -5.89 -1.16 0.30
CA PHE A 111 -6.26 -2.54 0.60
C PHE A 111 -7.40 -2.56 1.61
N ILE A 112 -8.40 -3.42 1.38
CA ILE A 112 -9.56 -3.57 2.25
C ILE A 112 -9.57 -4.98 2.85
N TYR A 113 -9.93 -5.05 4.12
CA TYR A 113 -9.97 -6.27 4.91
C TYR A 113 -11.29 -6.36 5.66
N SER A 114 -11.76 -7.59 5.87
CA SER A 114 -12.87 -7.89 6.77
C SER A 114 -12.37 -8.70 7.96
N PHE A 115 -12.85 -8.41 9.16
CA PHE A 115 -12.62 -9.22 10.34
C PHE A 115 -13.88 -10.04 10.64
N ASP A 116 -13.75 -11.36 10.75
CA ASP A 116 -14.90 -12.26 10.98
C ASP A 116 -15.22 -12.50 12.47
N GLY A 117 -14.60 -11.73 13.37
CA GLY A 117 -14.64 -11.94 14.82
C GLY A 117 -13.43 -12.74 15.34
N THR A 118 -12.69 -13.42 14.46
CA THR A 118 -11.51 -14.21 14.82
C THR A 118 -10.27 -13.84 14.04
N GLN A 119 -10.40 -13.63 12.73
CA GLN A 119 -9.27 -13.38 11.82
C GLN A 119 -9.59 -12.30 10.79
N TRP A 120 -8.53 -11.66 10.32
CA TRP A 120 -8.58 -10.72 9.20
C TRP A 120 -8.48 -11.48 7.88
N ARG A 121 -9.31 -11.09 6.90
CA ARG A 121 -9.25 -11.59 5.53
C ARG A 121 -9.12 -10.43 4.57
N TRP A 122 -8.16 -10.52 3.65
CA TRP A 122 -8.08 -9.58 2.55
C TRP A 122 -9.30 -9.76 1.63
N GLN A 123 -9.89 -8.65 1.19
CA GLN A 123 -11.07 -8.64 0.33
C GLN A 123 -10.73 -8.16 -1.08
N ASN A 124 -10.12 -6.98 -1.18
CA ASN A 124 -9.70 -6.42 -2.46
C ASN A 124 -8.60 -5.36 -2.30
N GLY A 125 -8.08 -4.90 -3.44
CA GLY A 125 -7.14 -3.81 -3.51
C GLY A 125 -7.29 -2.99 -4.78
N GLN A 126 -6.83 -1.75 -4.73
CA GLN A 126 -6.77 -0.84 -5.88
C GLN A 126 -5.50 -0.01 -5.85
N ARG A 127 -5.00 0.34 -7.03
CA ARG A 127 -3.86 1.22 -7.24
C ARG A 127 -4.28 2.43 -8.05
N LEU A 128 -4.15 3.61 -7.46
CA LEU A 128 -4.20 4.88 -8.17
C LEU A 128 -2.76 5.28 -8.55
N THR A 129 -2.54 5.58 -9.83
CA THR A 129 -1.25 6.03 -10.35
C THR A 129 -1.40 7.42 -10.95
N LYS A 130 -0.58 8.36 -10.49
CA LYS A 130 -0.48 9.72 -11.03
C LYS A 130 0.88 9.91 -11.69
N ILE A 131 0.86 10.17 -12.99
CA ILE A 131 2.06 10.42 -13.81
C ILE A 131 1.95 11.84 -14.36
N PRO A 132 2.98 12.69 -14.21
CA PRO A 132 2.96 14.04 -14.79
C PRO A 132 2.66 14.02 -16.29
N GLY A 133 1.73 14.86 -16.73
CA GLY A 133 1.33 14.95 -18.14
C GLY A 133 0.45 13.81 -18.65
N GLN A 134 0.02 12.88 -17.80
CA GLN A 134 -0.95 11.84 -18.14
C GLN A 134 -2.18 11.90 -17.24
N ASN A 135 -3.27 11.27 -17.69
CA ASN A 135 -4.46 11.10 -16.87
C ASN A 135 -4.19 10.11 -15.72
N ASP A 136 -4.82 10.37 -14.58
CA ASP A 136 -4.82 9.46 -13.45
C ASP A 136 -5.37 8.08 -13.87
N ARG A 137 -4.70 7.01 -13.44
CA ARG A 137 -5.10 5.63 -13.73
C ARG A 137 -5.46 4.91 -12.44
N LEU A 138 -6.65 4.30 -12.41
CA LEU A 138 -7.09 3.43 -11.33
C LEU A 138 -7.18 2.00 -11.83
N GLU A 139 -6.52 1.08 -11.13
CA GLU A 139 -6.46 -0.34 -11.50
C GLU A 139 -6.75 -1.21 -10.29
N ALA A 140 -7.44 -2.33 -10.49
CA ALA A 140 -7.62 -3.34 -9.47
C ALA A 140 -6.27 -4.05 -9.20
N VAL A 141 -6.00 -4.36 -7.93
CA VAL A 141 -4.84 -5.16 -7.53
C VAL A 141 -5.31 -6.58 -7.24
N THR A 142 -4.76 -7.55 -7.94
CA THR A 142 -5.14 -8.96 -7.76
C THR A 142 -4.42 -9.57 -6.57
N LEU A 143 -4.94 -10.68 -6.03
CA LEU A 143 -4.25 -11.42 -4.97
C LEU A 143 -2.86 -11.89 -5.39
N ALA A 144 -2.67 -12.25 -6.68
CA ALA A 144 -1.37 -12.62 -7.21
C ALA A 144 -0.37 -11.45 -7.11
N ASP A 145 -0.80 -10.23 -7.45
CA ASP A 145 0.02 -9.03 -7.32
C ASP A 145 0.38 -8.73 -5.87
N VAL A 146 -0.58 -8.87 -4.94
CA VAL A 146 -0.33 -8.64 -3.50
C VAL A 146 0.61 -9.68 -2.94
N SER A 147 0.37 -10.96 -3.24
CA SER A 147 1.16 -12.09 -2.70
C SER A 147 2.54 -12.24 -3.34
N ALA A 148 2.83 -11.52 -4.43
CA ALA A 148 4.13 -11.56 -5.08
C ALA A 148 5.26 -11.21 -4.10
N ALA A 149 6.36 -11.94 -4.20
CA ALA A 149 7.57 -11.65 -3.45
C ALA A 149 8.37 -10.51 -4.10
N GLY A 150 9.25 -9.88 -3.33
CA GLY A 150 10.16 -8.87 -3.82
C GLY A 150 9.53 -7.47 -3.96
N PRO A 151 10.18 -6.56 -4.70
CA PRO A 151 9.93 -5.12 -4.61
C PRO A 151 8.59 -4.68 -5.22
N ARG A 152 7.97 -5.53 -6.04
CA ARG A 152 6.71 -5.24 -6.74
C ARG A 152 5.46 -5.68 -5.97
N GLY A 153 5.61 -6.62 -5.04
CA GLY A 153 4.48 -7.16 -4.29
C GLY A 153 4.26 -6.48 -2.94
N PHE A 154 3.20 -6.92 -2.25
CA PHE A 154 2.74 -6.39 -0.97
C PHE A 154 2.48 -7.53 0.03
N ALA A 155 3.26 -8.62 -0.05
CA ALA A 155 2.98 -9.84 0.69
C ALA A 155 2.96 -9.63 2.21
N GLY A 156 3.79 -8.72 2.72
CA GLY A 156 3.77 -8.33 4.14
C GLY A 156 2.51 -7.61 4.60
N CYS A 157 1.66 -7.15 3.67
CA CYS A 157 0.38 -6.49 3.95
C CYS A 157 -0.80 -7.46 3.93
N LEU A 158 -0.58 -8.75 3.63
CA LEU A 158 -1.61 -9.78 3.77
C LEU A 158 -1.73 -10.22 5.25
N PRO A 159 -2.93 -10.59 5.71
CA PRO A 159 -3.09 -11.25 7.00
C PRO A 159 -2.27 -12.55 7.04
N ARG A 160 -1.72 -12.88 8.21
CA ARG A 160 -0.99 -14.12 8.45
C ARG A 160 -1.89 -15.19 9.07
#